data_AF-A0A7W9GCT3-F1
#
_entry.id   AF-A0A7W9GCT3-F1
#
_cell.length_a   1.000
_cell.length_b   1.000
_cell.length_c   1.000
_cell.angle_alpha   90.00
_cell.angle_beta   90.00
_cell.angle_gamma   90.00
#
_symmetry.space_group_name_H-M   'P 1'
#
loop_
_entity.id
_entity.type
_entity.pdbx_description
1 polymer ?
#
loop_
_entity_poly.entity_id
_entity_poly.type
_entity_poly.pdbx_seq_one_letter_code
_entity_poly.pdbx_strand_id
1 'polypeptide(L)'
;MIALTSGGLGLLWSLTLFTPVDESIPATWPNVLVMLVAGLPCAWALWQCLRGPLAGPPPEQGRAVRRLRIALYAAAAYGLIYPLMSDWFGAAILDIASMAALVVLFPPVLGSGLRHADQVRIVGFLGYGGVSAQFALALAGLRMPGWLALIFAGAALLWAILILRAQREDGRWTRSTVRYGTAGLVFPFVSLPVATVLGDLGTVYADATGAFDVLFTVWLARSAHELARPTQPAGTAAGAEQTAIQP
;
A
#
# COMPACT_ATOMS: atom_id res chain seq x y z
N MET A 1 26.33 -13.38 -10.52
CA MET A 1 27.59 -14.15 -10.52
C MET A 1 27.96 -14.67 -9.13
N ILE A 2 27.88 -13.88 -8.06
CA ILE A 2 28.30 -14.30 -6.69
C ILE A 2 27.47 -15.48 -6.12
N ALA A 3 26.15 -15.54 -6.36
CA ALA A 3 25.28 -16.64 -5.87
C ALA A 3 25.51 -17.99 -6.60
N LEU A 4 25.98 -17.96 -7.85
CA LEU A 4 26.31 -19.16 -8.62
C LEU A 4 27.66 -19.77 -8.18
N THR A 5 28.55 -18.95 -7.61
CA THR A 5 29.87 -19.39 -7.11
C THR A 5 29.85 -19.82 -5.65
N SER A 6 28.91 -19.33 -4.83
CA SER A 6 28.82 -19.70 -3.40
C SER A 6 27.88 -20.88 -3.12
N GLY A 7 27.07 -21.31 -4.10
CA GLY A 7 26.06 -22.36 -3.93
C GLY A 7 24.90 -21.99 -3.00
N GLY A 8 24.92 -20.81 -2.39
CA GLY A 8 23.93 -20.36 -1.41
C GLY A 8 22.97 -19.35 -2.00
N LEU A 9 21.72 -19.75 -2.22
CA LEU A 9 20.63 -18.85 -2.61
C LEU A 9 20.15 -17.94 -1.47
N GLY A 10 20.49 -18.26 -0.22
CA GLY A 10 19.86 -17.64 0.95
C GLY A 10 19.97 -16.10 0.99
N LEU A 11 21.11 -15.55 0.56
CA LEU A 11 21.31 -14.09 0.56
C LEU A 11 20.54 -13.41 -0.58
N LEU A 12 20.47 -14.05 -1.76
CA LEU A 12 19.66 -13.54 -2.86
C LEU A 12 18.17 -13.62 -2.51
N TRP A 13 17.76 -14.73 -1.88
CA TRP A 13 16.39 -15.00 -1.40
C TRP A 13 15.92 -13.98 -0.38
N SER A 14 16.73 -13.73 0.65
CA SER A 14 16.48 -12.71 1.65
C SER A 14 16.32 -11.31 1.01
N LEU A 15 17.16 -10.97 0.03
CA LEU A 15 17.13 -9.65 -0.60
C LEU A 15 15.99 -9.46 -1.62
N THR A 16 15.53 -10.53 -2.28
CA THR A 16 14.49 -10.43 -3.33
C THR A 16 13.09 -10.69 -2.81
N LEU A 17 12.92 -11.68 -1.93
CA LEU A 17 11.60 -12.13 -1.48
C LEU A 17 11.26 -11.64 -0.08
N PHE A 18 12.24 -11.18 0.70
CA PHE A 18 12.07 -10.76 2.10
C PHE A 18 11.41 -11.83 3.00
N THR A 19 11.38 -13.08 2.56
CA THR A 19 10.89 -14.25 3.32
C THR A 19 12.06 -15.07 3.84
N PRO A 20 11.88 -15.84 4.93
CA PRO A 20 12.87 -16.82 5.36
C PRO A 20 13.24 -17.77 4.22
N VAL A 21 14.51 -18.18 4.18
CA VAL A 21 15.06 -19.04 3.14
C VAL A 21 14.47 -20.43 3.30
N ASP A 22 13.73 -20.89 2.31
CA ASP A 22 13.39 -22.30 2.21
C ASP A 22 14.60 -23.04 1.61
N GLU A 23 15.43 -23.61 2.49
CA GLU A 23 16.63 -24.35 2.12
C GLU A 23 16.32 -25.59 1.27
N SER A 24 15.05 -26.00 1.16
CA SER A 24 14.62 -27.13 0.34
C SER A 24 14.51 -26.81 -1.15
N ILE A 25 14.54 -25.52 -1.54
CA ILE A 25 14.34 -25.11 -2.93
C ILE A 25 15.68 -25.06 -3.69
N PRO A 26 15.88 -25.90 -4.72
CA PRO A 26 17.16 -25.97 -5.43
C PRO A 26 17.43 -24.70 -6.25
N ALA A 27 18.72 -24.34 -6.35
CA ALA A 27 19.22 -23.18 -7.10
C ALA A 27 19.20 -23.38 -8.62
N THR A 28 18.01 -23.58 -9.17
CA THR A 28 17.78 -23.77 -10.59
C THR A 28 17.55 -22.43 -11.28
N TRP A 29 17.93 -22.31 -12.56
CA TRP A 29 17.72 -21.08 -13.33
C TRP A 29 16.24 -20.61 -13.35
N PRO A 30 15.22 -21.50 -13.41
CA PRO A 30 13.82 -21.07 -13.35
C PRO A 30 13.47 -20.44 -12.01
N ASN A 31 13.95 -21.00 -10.90
CA ASN A 31 13.71 -20.45 -9.56
C ASN A 31 14.35 -19.06 -9.43
N VAL A 32 15.57 -18.86 -9.96
CA VAL A 32 16.20 -17.54 -10.00
C VAL A 32 15.39 -16.55 -10.84
N LEU A 33 14.83 -16.97 -11.97
CA LEU A 33 13.97 -16.12 -12.80
C LEU A 33 12.69 -15.72 -12.05
N VAL A 34 12.02 -16.68 -11.40
CA VAL A 34 10.82 -16.42 -10.59
C VAL A 34 11.13 -15.43 -9.46
N MET A 35 12.25 -15.61 -8.76
CA MET A 35 12.69 -14.69 -7.70
C MET A 35 12.98 -13.28 -8.21
N LEU A 36 13.64 -13.16 -9.38
CA LEU A 36 13.88 -11.86 -10.00
C LEU A 36 12.55 -11.18 -10.37
N VAL A 37 11.61 -11.92 -10.95
CA VAL A 37 10.29 -11.41 -11.31
C VAL A 37 9.50 -11.00 -10.07
N ALA A 38 9.56 -11.77 -8.98
CA ALA A 38 8.90 -11.48 -7.71
C ALA A 38 9.53 -10.30 -6.95
N GLY A 39 10.86 -10.16 -7.00
CA GLY A 39 11.59 -9.06 -6.34
C GLY A 39 11.54 -7.74 -7.09
N LEU A 40 11.28 -7.75 -8.41
CA LEU A 40 11.25 -6.55 -9.25
C LEU A 40 10.16 -5.55 -8.83
N PRO A 41 8.92 -5.97 -8.50
CA PRO A 41 7.92 -5.12 -7.86
C PRO A 41 8.41 -4.47 -6.55
N CYS A 42 9.08 -5.21 -5.66
CA CYS A 42 9.61 -4.69 -4.41
C CYS A 42 10.73 -3.67 -4.64
N ALA A 43 11.67 -3.97 -5.53
CA ALA A 43 12.74 -3.06 -5.92
C ALA A 43 12.18 -1.78 -6.58
N TRP A 44 11.15 -1.92 -7.39
CA TRP A 44 10.45 -0.79 -7.99
C TRP A 44 9.68 0.03 -6.94
N ALA A 45 9.01 -0.61 -5.98
CA ALA A 45 8.35 0.05 -4.86
C ALA A 45 9.33 0.85 -4.02
N LEU A 46 10.46 0.24 -3.64
CA LEU A 46 11.58 0.90 -2.97
C LEU A 46 12.07 2.10 -3.77
N TRP A 47 12.25 1.95 -5.07
CA TRP A 47 12.63 3.07 -5.93
C TRP A 47 11.59 4.19 -5.95
N GLN A 48 10.29 3.88 -5.93
CA GLN A 48 9.23 4.90 -5.80
C GLN A 48 9.27 5.60 -4.44
N CYS A 49 9.53 4.87 -3.35
CA CYS A 49 9.71 5.44 -2.01
C CYS A 49 10.93 6.36 -1.94
N LEU A 50 12.03 5.97 -2.59
CA LEU A 50 13.34 6.62 -2.53
C LEU A 50 13.56 7.70 -3.60
N ARG A 51 12.55 8.05 -4.40
CA ARG A 51 12.66 9.03 -5.52
C ARG A 51 13.03 10.47 -5.10
N GLY A 52 13.47 10.68 -3.87
CA GLY A 52 13.94 11.95 -3.34
C GLY A 52 12.81 12.95 -3.11
N PRO A 53 13.06 13.98 -2.29
CA PRO A 53 12.19 15.14 -2.22
C PRO A 53 12.07 15.78 -3.61
N LEU A 54 10.89 16.31 -3.96
CA LEU A 54 10.77 17.17 -5.14
C LEU A 54 11.76 18.33 -5.01
N ALA A 55 12.59 18.55 -6.02
CA ALA A 55 13.52 19.65 -6.05
C ALA A 55 12.75 20.98 -5.99
N GLY A 56 13.06 21.81 -5.00
CA GLY A 56 12.44 23.13 -4.82
C GLY A 56 12.22 23.49 -3.35
N PRO A 57 11.84 24.75 -3.08
CA PRO A 57 11.46 25.18 -1.75
C PRO A 57 10.23 24.38 -1.28
N PRO A 58 10.20 23.91 -0.02
CA PRO A 58 9.09 23.13 0.50
C PRO A 58 7.81 23.97 0.43
N PRO A 59 6.74 23.49 -0.23
CA PRO A 59 5.49 24.24 -0.27
C PRO A 59 4.94 24.39 1.15
N GLU A 60 4.27 25.52 1.41
CA GLU A 60 3.56 25.72 2.67
C GLU A 60 2.42 24.70 2.77
N GLN A 61 2.67 23.60 3.48
CA GLN A 61 1.70 22.53 3.68
C GLN A 61 1.00 22.71 5.02
N GLY A 62 -0.33 22.61 4.98
CA GLY A 62 -1.13 22.52 6.20
C GLY A 62 -0.68 21.35 7.09
N ARG A 63 -0.80 21.51 8.41
CA ARG A 63 -0.36 20.49 9.41
C ARG A 63 -0.99 19.11 9.15
N ALA A 64 -2.25 19.07 8.70
CA ALA A 64 -2.95 17.82 8.39
C ALA A 64 -2.31 17.08 7.20
N VAL A 65 -1.98 17.78 6.12
CA VAL A 65 -1.30 17.23 4.94
C VAL A 65 0.06 16.66 5.32
N ARG A 66 0.83 17.41 6.11
CA ARG A 66 2.14 16.96 6.59
C ARG A 66 2.05 15.69 7.44
N ARG A 67 1.08 15.62 8.36
CA ARG A 67 0.84 14.42 9.18
C ARG A 67 0.44 13.22 8.35
N LEU A 68 -0.49 13.37 7.40
CA LEU A 68 -0.89 12.29 6.51
C LEU A 68 0.29 11.80 5.66
N ARG A 69 1.10 12.72 5.13
CA ARG A 69 2.30 12.37 4.35
C ARG A 69 3.29 11.53 5.18
N ILE A 70 3.55 11.91 6.42
CA ILE A 70 4.41 11.14 7.33
C ILE A 70 3.80 9.76 7.59
N ALA A 71 2.50 9.68 7.87
CA ALA A 71 1.81 8.40 8.11
C ALA A 71 1.85 7.48 6.88
N LEU A 72 1.67 8.02 5.67
CA LEU A 72 1.77 7.26 4.43
C LEU A 72 3.17 6.70 4.19
N TYR A 73 4.22 7.50 4.43
CA TYR A 73 5.60 7.01 4.33
C TYR A 73 5.92 5.98 5.41
N ALA A 74 5.45 6.19 6.65
CA ALA A 74 5.65 5.23 7.73
C ALA A 74 4.95 3.90 7.43
N ALA A 75 3.71 3.94 6.95
CA ALA A 75 2.97 2.75 6.54
C ALA A 75 3.63 2.03 5.34
N ALA A 76 4.13 2.77 4.35
CA ALA A 76 4.86 2.19 3.22
C ALA A 76 6.19 1.56 3.66
N ALA A 77 6.95 2.23 4.53
CA ALA A 77 8.19 1.70 5.08
C ALA A 77 7.92 0.44 5.92
N TYR A 78 6.84 0.45 6.70
CA TYR A 78 6.39 -0.72 7.45
C TYR A 78 6.05 -1.88 6.52
N GLY A 79 5.25 -1.67 5.46
CA GLY A 79 4.91 -2.72 4.49
C GLY A 79 6.13 -3.37 3.83
N LEU A 80 7.21 -2.60 3.61
CA LEU A 80 8.48 -3.12 3.09
C LEU A 80 9.29 -3.91 4.11
N ILE A 81 9.21 -3.54 5.39
CA ILE A 81 9.98 -4.15 6.48
C ILE A 81 9.20 -5.33 7.09
N TYR A 82 7.88 -5.37 6.96
CA TYR A 82 7.00 -6.35 7.59
C TYR A 82 7.42 -7.80 7.36
N PRO A 83 7.78 -8.24 6.13
CA PRO A 83 8.21 -9.62 5.91
C PRO A 83 9.48 -10.00 6.69
N LEU A 84 10.35 -9.02 7.02
CA LEU A 84 11.55 -9.22 7.83
C LEU A 84 11.26 -9.26 9.34
N MET A 85 10.06 -8.82 9.76
CA MET A 85 9.68 -8.67 11.16
C MET A 85 8.41 -9.48 11.50
N SER A 86 7.99 -10.42 10.65
CA SER A 86 6.71 -11.14 10.82
C SER A 86 6.57 -11.81 12.18
N ASP A 87 7.68 -12.31 12.73
CA ASP A 87 7.72 -13.05 13.99
C ASP A 87 7.81 -12.15 15.23
N TRP A 88 8.01 -10.84 15.02
CA TRP A 88 8.09 -9.89 16.12
C TRP A 88 6.69 -9.42 16.52
N PHE A 89 6.34 -9.60 17.80
CA PHE A 89 5.03 -9.18 18.33
C PHE A 89 4.69 -7.70 18.05
N GLY A 90 5.70 -6.84 17.95
CA GLY A 90 5.55 -5.42 17.65
C GLY A 90 5.09 -5.14 16.21
N ALA A 91 5.24 -6.09 15.29
CA ALA A 91 4.80 -5.95 13.91
C ALA A 91 3.27 -5.77 13.84
N ALA A 92 2.48 -6.62 14.50
CA ALA A 92 1.03 -6.49 14.51
C ALA A 92 0.57 -5.13 15.08
N ILE A 93 1.21 -4.67 16.15
CA ILE A 93 0.92 -3.35 16.75
C ILE A 93 1.20 -2.23 15.76
N LEU A 94 2.32 -2.31 15.04
CA LEU A 94 2.73 -1.30 14.07
C LEU A 94 1.82 -1.28 12.83
N ASP A 95 1.32 -2.45 12.39
CA ASP A 95 0.31 -2.54 11.32
C ASP A 95 -0.98 -1.82 11.74
N ILE A 96 -1.54 -2.21 12.90
CA ILE A 96 -2.75 -1.64 13.46
C ILE A 96 -2.61 -0.12 13.64
N ALA A 97 -1.50 0.33 14.21
CA ALA A 97 -1.23 1.75 14.43
C ALA A 97 -1.10 2.53 13.12
N SER A 98 -0.42 1.97 12.11
CA SER A 98 -0.25 2.58 10.79
C SER A 98 -1.59 2.74 10.09
N MET A 99 -2.39 1.68 10.03
CA MET A 99 -3.72 1.72 9.39
C MET A 99 -4.68 2.64 10.14
N ALA A 100 -4.69 2.62 11.47
CA ALA A 100 -5.49 3.54 12.27
C ALA A 100 -5.11 5.01 12.00
N ALA A 101 -3.80 5.31 11.89
CA ALA A 101 -3.34 6.64 11.54
C ALA A 101 -3.85 7.08 10.16
N LEU A 102 -3.82 6.20 9.16
CA LEU A 102 -4.36 6.48 7.82
C LEU A 102 -5.87 6.75 7.87
N VAL A 103 -6.64 5.90 8.56
CA VAL A 103 -8.10 6.07 8.73
C VAL A 103 -8.46 7.42 9.33
N VAL A 104 -7.69 7.90 10.31
CA VAL A 104 -7.94 9.18 10.99
C VAL A 104 -7.50 10.38 10.13
N LEU A 105 -6.36 10.27 9.44
CA LEU A 105 -5.70 11.40 8.76
C LEU A 105 -6.17 11.63 7.32
N PHE A 106 -6.73 10.63 6.65
CA PHE A 106 -7.27 10.79 5.29
C PHE A 106 -8.46 11.77 5.22
N PRO A 107 -9.53 11.62 6.02
CA PRO A 107 -10.70 12.48 5.92
C PRO A 107 -10.44 13.99 6.01
N PRO A 108 -9.63 14.52 6.96
CA PRO A 108 -9.39 15.96 7.04
C PRO A 108 -8.57 16.50 5.85
N VAL A 109 -7.79 15.67 5.15
CA VAL A 109 -7.00 16.10 3.99
C VAL A 109 -7.82 16.10 2.70
N LEU A 110 -8.74 15.12 2.57
CA LEU A 110 -9.65 14.97 1.43
C LEU A 110 -10.85 15.94 1.49
N GLY A 111 -11.14 16.49 2.68
CA GLY A 111 -12.09 17.58 2.86
C GLY A 111 -13.45 17.32 2.22
N SER A 112 -13.89 18.25 1.36
CA SER A 112 -15.22 18.24 0.73
C SER A 112 -15.51 17.04 -0.19
N GLY A 113 -14.49 16.30 -0.63
CA GLY A 113 -14.67 15.06 -1.40
C GLY A 113 -15.28 13.92 -0.58
N LEU A 114 -15.22 14.01 0.75
CA LEU A 114 -15.85 13.06 1.67
C LEU A 114 -17.00 13.72 2.42
N ARG A 115 -18.17 13.80 1.77
CA ARG A 115 -19.42 14.32 2.38
C ARG A 115 -19.75 13.69 3.75
N HIS A 116 -19.34 12.45 3.98
CA HIS A 116 -19.57 11.72 5.22
C HIS A 116 -18.25 11.23 5.85
N ALA A 117 -17.33 12.17 6.12
CA ALA A 117 -16.02 11.90 6.69
C ALA A 117 -16.05 10.98 7.93
N ASP A 118 -17.02 11.16 8.83
CA ASP A 118 -17.12 10.33 10.04
C ASP A 118 -17.60 8.90 9.74
N GLN A 119 -18.52 8.73 8.80
CA GLN A 119 -18.93 7.39 8.34
C GLN A 119 -17.75 6.66 7.70
N VAL A 120 -16.93 7.37 6.90
CA VAL A 120 -15.72 6.80 6.32
C VAL A 120 -14.75 6.36 7.42
N ARG A 121 -14.57 7.14 8.50
CA ARG A 121 -13.75 6.70 9.64
C ARG A 121 -14.30 5.44 10.30
N ILE A 122 -15.60 5.40 10.58
CA ILE A 122 -16.25 4.24 11.20
C ILE A 122 -16.05 2.99 10.34
N VAL A 123 -16.28 3.09 9.04
CA VAL A 123 -16.07 1.97 8.09
C VAL A 123 -14.59 1.56 8.06
N GLY A 124 -13.66 2.52 8.09
CA GLY A 124 -12.23 2.23 8.15
C GLY A 124 -11.80 1.53 9.43
N PHE A 125 -12.26 2.00 10.59
CA PHE A 125 -11.99 1.36 11.87
C PHE A 125 -12.65 -0.01 11.99
N LEU A 126 -13.86 -0.18 11.44
CA LEU A 126 -14.49 -1.48 11.37
C LEU A 126 -13.67 -2.43 10.50
N GLY A 127 -13.23 -1.97 9.33
CA GLY A 127 -12.44 -2.78 8.41
C GLY A 127 -11.09 -3.22 8.97
N TYR A 128 -10.26 -2.25 9.36
CA TYR A 128 -8.91 -2.53 9.86
C TYR A 128 -8.90 -2.98 11.33
N GLY A 129 -9.93 -2.64 12.12
CA GLY A 129 -10.10 -3.18 13.47
C GLY A 129 -10.31 -4.69 13.48
N GLY A 130 -10.71 -5.28 12.35
CA GLY A 130 -10.74 -6.73 12.17
C GLY A 130 -9.39 -7.40 12.38
N VAL A 131 -8.28 -6.75 11.99
CA VAL A 131 -6.92 -7.25 12.23
C VAL A 131 -6.63 -7.28 13.73
N SER A 132 -6.97 -6.22 14.46
CA SER A 132 -6.85 -6.15 15.92
C SER A 132 -7.70 -7.22 16.61
N ALA A 133 -8.94 -7.42 16.16
CA ALA A 133 -9.83 -8.44 16.69
C ALA A 133 -9.31 -9.86 16.42
N GLN A 134 -8.82 -10.11 15.21
CA GLN A 134 -8.19 -11.38 14.85
C GLN A 134 -6.97 -11.66 15.72
N PHE A 135 -6.10 -10.66 15.92
CA PHE A 135 -4.92 -10.77 16.77
C PHE A 135 -5.30 -11.07 18.22
N ALA A 136 -6.28 -10.35 18.78
CA ALA A 136 -6.77 -10.58 20.14
C ALA A 136 -7.39 -11.97 20.31
N LEU A 137 -8.18 -12.44 19.34
CA LEU A 137 -8.73 -13.79 19.35
C LEU A 137 -7.63 -14.86 19.27
N ALA A 138 -6.63 -14.65 18.42
CA ALA A 138 -5.49 -15.57 18.30
C ALA A 138 -4.72 -15.69 19.63
N LEU A 139 -4.48 -14.58 20.33
CA LEU A 139 -3.87 -14.61 21.67
C LEU A 139 -4.71 -15.38 22.70
N ALA A 140 -6.03 -15.35 22.55
CA ALA A 140 -6.95 -16.12 23.37
C ALA A 140 -7.12 -17.59 22.93
N GLY A 141 -6.39 -18.04 21.89
CA GLY A 141 -6.54 -19.38 21.31
C GLY A 141 -7.87 -19.59 20.56
N LEU A 142 -8.56 -18.51 20.21
CA LEU A 142 -9.85 -18.53 19.53
C LEU A 142 -9.68 -18.23 18.04
N ARG A 143 -10.53 -18.84 17.21
CA ARG A 143 -10.57 -18.57 15.77
C ARG A 143 -11.68 -17.59 15.44
N MET A 144 -11.37 -16.58 14.62
CA MET A 144 -12.38 -15.65 14.12
C MET A 144 -13.39 -16.38 13.22
N PRO A 145 -14.70 -16.25 13.48
CA PRO A 145 -15.73 -16.81 12.61
C PRO A 145 -15.62 -16.25 11.19
N GLY A 146 -15.78 -17.10 10.17
CA GLY A 146 -15.62 -16.69 8.76
C GLY A 146 -16.56 -15.56 8.34
N TRP A 147 -17.82 -15.57 8.79
CA TRP A 147 -18.78 -14.50 8.49
C TRP A 147 -18.35 -13.15 9.06
N LEU A 148 -17.72 -13.14 10.24
CA LEU A 148 -17.23 -11.91 10.87
C LEU A 148 -15.99 -11.39 10.14
N ALA A 149 -15.10 -12.29 9.73
CA ALA A 149 -13.96 -11.94 8.87
C ALA A 149 -14.43 -11.30 7.55
N LEU A 150 -15.50 -11.81 6.94
CA LEU A 150 -16.09 -11.22 5.72
C LEU A 150 -16.65 -9.81 5.96
N ILE A 151 -17.25 -9.54 7.12
CA ILE A 151 -17.73 -8.19 7.47
C ILE A 151 -16.56 -7.21 7.56
N PHE A 152 -15.48 -7.58 8.25
CA PHE A 152 -14.29 -6.75 8.37
C PHE A 152 -13.61 -6.53 7.01
N ALA A 153 -13.43 -7.59 6.22
CA ALA A 153 -12.88 -7.48 4.87
C ALA A 153 -13.74 -6.57 3.96
N GLY A 154 -15.06 -6.72 4.01
CA GLY A 154 -16.00 -5.88 3.27
C GLY A 154 -15.95 -4.41 3.68
N ALA A 155 -15.82 -4.13 4.99
CA ALA A 155 -15.66 -2.78 5.50
C ALA A 155 -14.31 -2.16 5.09
N ALA A 156 -13.21 -2.92 5.13
CA ALA A 156 -11.90 -2.47 4.68
C ALA A 156 -11.90 -2.15 3.17
N LEU A 157 -12.54 -3.00 2.37
CA LEU A 157 -12.72 -2.79 0.93
C LEU A 157 -13.53 -1.52 0.65
N LEU A 158 -14.69 -1.38 1.32
CA LEU A 158 -15.54 -0.21 1.16
C LEU A 158 -14.80 1.07 1.53
N TRP A 159 -14.04 1.07 2.64
CA TRP A 159 -13.21 2.20 3.03
C TRP A 159 -12.21 2.57 1.92
N ALA A 160 -11.47 1.59 1.41
CA ALA A 160 -10.45 1.84 0.40
C ALA A 160 -11.06 2.39 -0.91
N ILE A 161 -12.23 1.89 -1.33
CA ILE A 161 -12.97 2.43 -2.48
C ILE A 161 -13.33 3.90 -2.26
N LEU A 162 -13.84 4.26 -1.08
CA LEU A 162 -14.20 5.64 -0.74
C LEU A 162 -12.98 6.56 -0.75
N ILE A 163 -11.84 6.11 -0.21
CA ILE A 163 -10.58 6.86 -0.25
C ILE A 163 -10.09 7.06 -1.68
N LEU A 164 -10.05 6.02 -2.51
CA LEU A 164 -9.60 6.13 -3.90
C LEU A 164 -10.50 7.04 -4.73
N ARG A 165 -11.82 6.98 -4.52
CA ARG A 165 -12.77 7.89 -5.14
C ARG A 165 -12.51 9.33 -4.73
N ALA A 166 -12.34 9.60 -3.44
CA ALA A 166 -12.04 10.94 -2.95
C ALA A 166 -10.68 11.46 -3.46
N GLN A 167 -9.65 10.61 -3.51
CA GLN A 167 -8.35 10.95 -4.11
C GLN A 167 -8.48 11.32 -5.60
N ARG A 168 -9.34 10.61 -6.34
CA ARG A 168 -9.62 10.91 -7.76
C ARG A 168 -10.31 12.26 -7.94
N GLU A 169 -11.19 12.64 -7.02
CA GLU A 169 -11.96 13.89 -7.06
C GLU A 169 -11.14 15.11 -6.57
N ASP A 170 -10.24 14.94 -5.60
CA ASP A 170 -9.44 16.03 -5.01
C ASP A 170 -8.38 16.63 -5.97
N GLY A 171 -7.99 15.90 -7.02
CA GLY A 171 -7.10 16.39 -8.07
C GLY A 171 -5.61 16.50 -7.68
N ARG A 172 -5.26 16.43 -6.38
CA ARG A 172 -3.86 16.40 -5.92
C ARG A 172 -3.14 15.10 -6.29
N TRP A 173 -3.88 13.99 -6.35
CA TRP A 173 -3.35 12.69 -6.76
C TRP A 173 -3.49 12.50 -8.27
N THR A 174 -2.45 12.00 -8.90
CA THR A 174 -2.52 11.68 -10.32
C THR A 174 -3.39 10.46 -10.54
N ARG A 175 -3.98 10.37 -11.74
CA ARG A 175 -4.73 9.18 -12.17
C ARG A 175 -3.89 7.90 -12.07
N SER A 176 -2.56 8.00 -12.23
CA SER A 176 -1.66 6.86 -12.10
C SER A 176 -1.67 6.27 -10.68
N THR A 177 -1.60 7.12 -9.65
CA THR A 177 -1.61 6.70 -8.25
C THR A 177 -2.92 6.02 -7.89
N VAL A 178 -4.06 6.62 -8.29
CA VAL A 178 -5.38 6.01 -8.08
C VAL A 178 -5.50 4.66 -8.77
N ARG A 179 -4.95 4.50 -9.99
CA ARG A 179 -4.92 3.22 -10.69
C ARG A 179 -4.10 2.16 -9.96
N TYR A 180 -2.96 2.51 -9.36
CA TYR A 180 -2.19 1.55 -8.55
C TYR A 180 -2.96 1.10 -7.32
N GLY A 181 -3.61 2.01 -6.60
CA GLY A 181 -4.45 1.64 -5.46
C GLY A 181 -5.66 0.80 -5.88
N THR A 182 -6.28 1.11 -7.02
CA THR A 182 -7.39 0.32 -7.58
C THR A 182 -6.91 -1.07 -8.01
N ALA A 183 -5.75 -1.17 -8.67
CA ALA A 183 -5.15 -2.44 -9.08
C ALA A 183 -4.83 -3.29 -7.86
N GLY A 184 -4.26 -2.70 -6.80
CA GLY A 184 -4.08 -3.34 -5.51
C GLY A 184 -5.39 -3.94 -5.01
N LEU A 185 -6.45 -3.13 -4.89
CA LEU A 185 -7.75 -3.63 -4.42
C LEU A 185 -8.35 -4.74 -5.27
N VAL A 186 -8.25 -4.67 -6.60
CA VAL A 186 -8.88 -5.63 -7.50
C VAL A 186 -8.09 -6.95 -7.58
N PHE A 187 -6.77 -6.90 -7.42
CA PHE A 187 -5.89 -8.04 -7.66
C PHE A 187 -6.25 -9.29 -6.84
N PRO A 188 -6.48 -9.23 -5.51
CA PRO A 188 -6.89 -10.39 -4.71
C PRO A 188 -8.22 -11.02 -5.18
N PHE A 189 -9.17 -10.23 -5.66
CA PHE A 189 -10.47 -10.75 -6.10
C PHE A 189 -10.38 -11.43 -7.47
N VAL A 190 -9.45 -10.98 -8.32
CA VAL A 190 -9.20 -11.60 -9.62
C VAL A 190 -8.33 -12.85 -9.49
N SER A 191 -7.43 -12.91 -8.52
CA SER A 191 -6.57 -14.08 -8.31
C SER A 191 -7.31 -15.28 -7.73
N LEU A 192 -8.28 -15.08 -6.84
CA LEU A 192 -9.10 -16.15 -6.24
C LEU A 192 -9.78 -17.11 -7.25
N PRO A 193 -10.50 -16.63 -8.29
CA PRO A 193 -11.09 -17.53 -9.28
C PRO A 193 -10.03 -18.25 -10.12
N VAL A 194 -8.90 -17.59 -10.43
CA VAL A 194 -7.78 -18.21 -11.15
C VAL A 194 -7.17 -19.35 -10.32
N ALA A 195 -6.94 -19.11 -9.03
CA ALA A 195 -6.47 -20.11 -8.08
C ALA A 195 -7.39 -21.33 -8.02
N THR A 196 -8.70 -21.08 -8.04
CA THR A 196 -9.74 -22.12 -8.04
C THR A 196 -9.66 -22.99 -9.30
N VAL A 197 -9.48 -22.37 -10.47
CA VAL A 197 -9.36 -23.08 -11.77
C VAL A 197 -8.07 -23.91 -11.83
N LEU A 198 -6.98 -23.39 -11.25
CA LEU A 198 -5.68 -24.06 -11.23
C LEU A 198 -5.59 -25.19 -10.18
N GLY A 199 -6.56 -25.29 -9.26
CA GLY A 199 -6.55 -26.28 -8.19
C GLY A 199 -5.49 -26.01 -7.11
N ASP A 200 -4.91 -24.82 -7.08
CA ASP A 200 -3.85 -24.42 -6.14
C ASP A 200 -4.22 -23.12 -5.42
N LEU A 201 -5.19 -23.25 -4.52
CA LEU A 201 -5.70 -22.13 -3.73
C LEU A 201 -4.66 -21.58 -2.74
N GLY A 202 -3.73 -22.40 -2.29
CA GLY A 202 -2.76 -22.03 -1.25
C GLY A 202 -1.67 -21.10 -1.78
N THR A 203 -0.97 -21.51 -2.84
CA THR A 203 0.16 -20.74 -3.38
C THR A 203 -0.33 -19.47 -4.07
N VAL A 204 -1.37 -19.55 -4.90
CA VAL A 204 -1.89 -18.40 -5.65
C VAL A 204 -2.47 -17.34 -4.70
N TYR A 205 -3.06 -17.74 -3.58
CA TYR A 205 -3.52 -16.79 -2.56
C TYR A 205 -2.36 -16.10 -1.84
N ALA A 206 -1.30 -16.84 -1.50
CA ALA A 206 -0.09 -16.27 -0.90
C ALA A 206 0.58 -15.27 -1.86
N ASP A 207 0.77 -15.65 -3.13
CA ASP A 207 1.32 -14.78 -4.17
C ASP A 207 0.43 -13.54 -4.40
N ALA A 208 -0.89 -13.72 -4.37
CA ALA A 208 -1.82 -12.61 -4.52
C ALA A 208 -1.78 -11.62 -3.35
N THR A 209 -1.59 -12.13 -2.14
CA THR A 209 -1.41 -11.31 -0.95
C THR A 209 -0.10 -10.52 -1.05
N GLY A 210 1.01 -11.16 -1.43
CA GLY A 210 2.28 -10.47 -1.64
C GLY A 210 2.21 -9.39 -2.72
N ALA A 211 1.56 -9.67 -3.85
CA ALA A 211 1.36 -8.69 -4.91
C ALA A 211 0.46 -7.52 -4.46
N PHE A 212 -0.59 -7.81 -3.69
CA PHE A 212 -1.43 -6.78 -3.06
C PHE A 212 -0.60 -5.88 -2.15
N ASP A 213 0.22 -6.46 -1.27
CA ASP A 213 1.04 -5.71 -0.31
C ASP A 213 2.02 -4.79 -1.03
N VAL A 214 2.64 -5.25 -2.12
CA VAL A 214 3.53 -4.42 -2.94
C VAL A 214 2.76 -3.29 -3.63
N LEU A 215 1.63 -3.58 -4.28
CA LEU A 215 0.83 -2.56 -4.95
C LEU A 215 0.28 -1.52 -3.97
N PHE A 216 -0.14 -1.97 -2.79
CA PHE A 216 -0.62 -1.12 -1.71
C PHE A 216 0.51 -0.23 -1.17
N THR A 217 1.69 -0.80 -0.93
CA THR A 217 2.90 -0.06 -0.53
C THR A 217 3.29 1.01 -1.55
N VAL A 218 3.27 0.67 -2.84
CA VAL A 218 3.51 1.63 -3.94
C VAL A 218 2.48 2.74 -3.91
N TRP A 219 1.20 2.39 -3.77
CA TRP A 219 0.12 3.36 -3.67
C TRP A 219 0.34 4.33 -2.51
N LEU A 220 0.66 3.82 -1.31
CA LEU A 220 0.97 4.64 -0.13
C LEU A 220 2.13 5.61 -0.39
N ALA A 221 3.26 5.11 -0.91
CA ALA A 221 4.45 5.92 -1.15
C ALA A 221 4.22 7.00 -2.21
N ARG A 222 3.52 6.65 -3.29
CA ARG A 222 3.14 7.61 -4.33
C ARG A 222 2.16 8.64 -3.79
N SER A 223 1.16 8.22 -3.02
CA SER A 223 0.23 9.15 -2.37
C SER A 223 0.95 10.14 -1.46
N ALA A 224 1.97 9.69 -0.71
CA ALA A 224 2.80 10.55 0.12
C ALA A 224 3.63 11.54 -0.71
N HIS A 225 4.20 11.08 -1.82
CA HIS A 225 5.00 11.91 -2.72
C HIS A 225 4.15 12.95 -3.46
N GLU A 226 2.93 12.61 -3.88
CA GLU A 226 2.05 13.53 -4.58
C GLU A 226 1.46 14.61 -3.66
N LEU A 227 1.21 14.27 -2.39
CA LEU A 227 0.91 15.28 -1.36
C LEU A 227 2.05 16.27 -1.14
N ALA A 228 3.27 15.96 -1.58
CA ALA A 228 4.41 16.86 -1.50
C ALA A 228 4.41 17.94 -2.59
N ARG A 229 3.63 17.78 -3.65
CA ARG A 229 3.62 18.72 -4.79
C ARG A 229 2.92 20.03 -4.41
N PRO A 230 3.43 21.19 -4.86
CA PRO A 230 2.71 22.44 -4.72
C PRO A 230 1.35 22.35 -5.42
N THR A 231 0.28 22.69 -4.71
CA THR A 231 -1.04 22.87 -5.33
C THR A 231 -0.94 24.06 -6.28
N GLN A 232 -1.03 23.83 -7.58
CA GLN A 232 -1.16 24.95 -8.52
C GLN A 232 -2.48 25.67 -8.23
N PRO A 233 -2.48 27.01 -8.02
CA PRO A 233 -3.73 27.75 -7.92
C PRO A 233 -4.48 27.57 -9.24
N ALA A 234 -5.75 27.18 -9.17
CA ALA A 234 -6.59 26.87 -10.34
C ALA A 234 -6.87 28.08 -11.28
N GLY A 235 -6.23 29.23 -11.06
CA GLY A 235 -6.52 30.48 -11.77
C GLY A 235 -5.35 31.08 -12.57
N THR A 236 -4.11 30.61 -12.45
CA THR A 236 -2.96 31.32 -13.05
C THR A 236 -2.71 31.01 -14.52
N ALA A 237 -3.28 29.92 -15.06
CA ALA A 237 -3.11 29.58 -16.48
C ALA A 237 -4.03 30.38 -17.42
N ALA A 238 -5.19 30.85 -16.93
CA ALA A 238 -6.15 31.59 -17.76
C ALA A 238 -5.84 33.10 -17.90
N GLY A 239 -5.02 33.65 -16.99
CA GLY A 239 -4.70 35.09 -16.98
C GLY A 239 -3.46 35.49 -17.77
N ALA A 240 -2.53 34.57 -18.04
CA ALA A 240 -1.29 34.88 -18.75
C ALA A 240 -1.46 34.98 -20.28
N GLU A 241 -2.54 34.40 -20.82
CA GLU A 241 -2.84 34.43 -22.26
C GLU A 241 -3.64 35.68 -22.67
N GLN A 242 -4.24 36.40 -21.71
CA GLN A 242 -5.04 37.61 -21.97
C GLN A 242 -4.23 38.92 -22.00
N THR A 243 -3.02 38.94 -21.45
CA THR A 243 -2.17 40.15 -21.44
C THR A 243 -1.29 40.31 -22.68
N ALA A 244 -1.26 39.30 -23.57
CA ALA A 244 -0.45 39.32 -24.80
C ALA A 244 -1.22 39.82 -26.04
N ILE A 245 -2.50 40.16 -25.91
CA ILE A 245 -3.36 40.61 -27.01
C ILE A 245 -4.00 41.97 -26.65
N GLN A 246 -3.16 43.01 -26.51
CA GLN A 246 -3.59 44.40 -26.64
C GLN A 246 -2.52 45.19 -27.40
N PRO A 247 -2.66 45.36 -28.73
CA PRO A 247 -2.12 46.50 -29.46
C PRO A 247 -3.03 47.74 -29.32
#